data_AF-A0AA43Z860-F1
#
_entry.id   AF-A0AA43Z860-F1
#
_cell.length_a   1.000
_cell.length_b   1.000
_cell.length_c   1.000
_cell.angle_alpha   90.00
_cell.angle_beta   90.00
_cell.angle_gamma   90.00
#
_symmetry.space_group_name_H-M   'P 1'
#
loop_
_entity.id
_entity.type
_entity.pdbx_description
1 polymer ?
#
loop_
_entity_poly.entity_id
_entity_poly.type
_entity_poly.pdbx_seq_one_letter_code
_entity_poly.pdbx_strand_id
1 'polypeptide(L)'
;MELTPEQIAAIVGTTLGVGLAAATCYITGKAEGIRLGLQRGHRDGYGAALDQLEPELHETTRRLNSAERILAAAQAELGHVQDQRTRERRQAAEALEEATLRLDAAQGLNAGHSALLRQACTNLDLAAATWDAMTATRKARDARAVAEQLRELAAVLGPEQQEVAA
;
A
#
# COMPACT_ATOMS: atom_id res chain seq x y z
N MET A 1 2.22 -12.68 21.15
CA MET A 1 1.32 -13.86 21.10
C MET A 1 -0.08 -13.30 21.33
N GLU A 2 -0.85 -13.12 20.25
CA GLU A 2 -2.19 -12.54 20.33
C GLU A 2 -3.14 -13.56 20.96
N LEU A 3 -3.88 -13.14 22.00
CA LEU A 3 -4.90 -13.99 22.59
C LEU A 3 -6.12 -13.99 21.68
N THR A 4 -6.55 -15.18 21.27
CA THR A 4 -7.72 -15.32 20.37
C THR A 4 -9.00 -14.92 21.11
N PRO A 5 -10.06 -14.50 20.40
CA PRO A 5 -11.35 -14.15 21.01
C PRO A 5 -11.93 -15.26 21.90
N GLU A 6 -11.65 -16.51 21.57
CA GLU A 6 -12.02 -17.68 22.38
C GLU A 6 -11.26 -17.73 23.71
N GLN A 7 -9.98 -17.36 23.74
CA GLN A 7 -9.19 -17.29 24.97
C GLN A 7 -9.69 -16.17 25.89
N ILE A 8 -10.12 -15.05 25.33
CA ILE A 8 -10.75 -13.95 26.09
C ILE A 8 -12.08 -14.41 26.69
N ALA A 9 -12.94 -15.05 25.89
CA ALA A 9 -14.21 -15.58 26.36
C ALA A 9 -14.04 -16.65 27.45
N ALA A 10 -13.04 -17.53 27.31
CA ALA A 10 -12.70 -18.55 28.31
C ALA A 10 -12.23 -17.93 29.63
N ILE A 11 -11.41 -16.86 29.58
CA ILE A 11 -10.95 -16.16 30.78
C ILE A 11 -12.14 -15.48 31.48
N VAL A 12 -13.00 -14.76 30.74
CA VAL A 12 -14.19 -14.11 31.33
C VAL A 12 -15.15 -15.15 31.92
N GLY A 13 -15.41 -16.25 31.21
CA GLY A 13 -16.28 -17.32 31.66
C GLY A 13 -15.77 -18.04 32.90
N THR A 14 -14.48 -18.33 32.98
CA THR A 14 -13.87 -18.96 34.17
C THR A 14 -13.87 -18.01 35.37
N THR A 15 -13.64 -16.72 35.17
CA THR A 15 -13.63 -15.73 36.26
C THR A 15 -15.04 -15.53 36.83
N LEU A 16 -16.05 -15.39 35.97
CA LEU A 16 -17.46 -15.32 36.39
C LEU A 16 -17.94 -16.63 37.03
N GLY A 17 -17.54 -17.78 36.47
CA GLY A 17 -17.89 -19.10 37.00
C GLY A 17 -17.34 -19.33 38.41
N VAL A 18 -16.09 -18.92 38.66
CA VAL A 18 -15.48 -19.00 40.01
C VAL A 18 -16.14 -18.02 40.97
N GLY A 19 -16.47 -16.80 40.53
CA GLY A 19 -17.20 -15.83 41.36
C GLY A 19 -18.60 -16.30 41.76
N LEU A 20 -19.34 -16.91 40.82
CA LEU A 20 -20.65 -17.52 41.08
C LEU A 20 -20.52 -18.74 41.99
N ALA A 21 -19.54 -19.61 41.75
CA ALA A 21 -19.28 -20.79 42.59
C ALA A 21 -18.95 -20.37 44.04
N ALA A 22 -18.07 -19.38 44.23
CA ALA A 22 -17.73 -18.85 45.54
C ALA A 22 -18.93 -18.20 46.23
N ALA A 23 -19.75 -17.42 45.51
CA ALA A 23 -20.99 -16.86 46.03
C ALA A 23 -22.00 -17.95 46.42
N THR A 24 -22.13 -19.01 45.62
CA THR A 24 -22.99 -20.15 45.95
C THR A 24 -22.48 -20.91 47.17
N CYS A 25 -21.17 -21.17 47.27
CA CYS A 25 -20.55 -21.80 48.45
C CYS A 25 -20.71 -20.95 49.72
N TYR A 26 -20.64 -19.62 49.60
CA TYR A 26 -20.90 -18.70 50.71
C TYR A 26 -22.38 -18.76 51.15
N ILE A 27 -23.32 -18.79 50.20
CA ILE A 27 -24.76 -18.86 50.50
C ILE A 27 -25.15 -20.23 51.05
N THR A 28 -24.65 -21.32 50.47
CA THR A 28 -24.91 -22.68 50.94
C THR A 28 -24.22 -22.95 52.27
N GLY A 29 -22.97 -22.53 52.44
CA GLY A 29 -22.25 -22.58 53.72
C GLY A 29 -22.93 -21.75 54.81
N LYS A 30 -23.53 -20.61 54.47
CA LYS A 30 -24.37 -19.83 55.39
C LYS A 30 -25.66 -20.60 55.75
N ALA A 31 -26.31 -21.25 54.80
CA ALA A 31 -27.53 -22.03 55.04
C ALA A 31 -27.26 -23.30 55.86
N GLU A 32 -26.19 -24.04 55.55
CA GLU A 32 -25.74 -25.21 56.32
C GLU A 32 -25.17 -24.82 57.68
N GLY A 33 -24.42 -23.72 57.77
CA GLY A 33 -23.92 -23.17 59.02
C GLY A 33 -25.03 -22.69 59.96
N ILE A 34 -26.09 -22.07 59.42
CA ILE A 34 -27.31 -21.74 60.20
C ILE A 34 -28.02 -23.02 60.65
N ARG A 35 -28.12 -24.05 59.78
CA ARG A 35 -28.83 -25.29 60.09
C ARG A 35 -28.09 -26.18 61.10
N LEU A 36 -26.76 -26.29 60.99
CA LEU A 36 -25.89 -27.01 61.94
C LEU A 36 -25.70 -26.22 63.24
N GLY A 37 -25.62 -24.88 63.16
CA GLY A 37 -25.54 -24.00 64.33
C GLY A 37 -26.78 -24.06 65.22
N LEU A 38 -27.97 -24.18 64.61
CA LEU A 38 -29.23 -24.42 65.34
C LEU A 38 -29.32 -25.82 65.97
N GLN A 39 -28.67 -26.83 65.37
CA GLN A 39 -28.76 -28.22 65.83
C GLN A 39 -27.71 -28.62 66.88
N ARG A 40 -26.57 -27.93 66.95
CA ARG A 40 -25.46 -28.34 67.84
C ARG A 40 -25.00 -27.30 68.85
N GLY A 41 -25.59 -26.10 68.90
CA GLY A 41 -25.29 -25.14 69.96
C GLY A 41 -23.80 -24.77 70.10
N HIS A 42 -23.01 -24.83 69.02
CA HIS A 42 -21.57 -24.61 69.06
C HIS A 42 -21.12 -23.60 67.99
N ARG A 43 -20.60 -22.48 68.49
CA ARG A 43 -20.01 -21.34 67.77
C ARG A 43 -18.77 -21.73 66.94
N ASP A 44 -18.22 -22.91 67.18
CA ASP A 44 -16.87 -23.32 66.79
C ASP A 44 -16.78 -23.85 65.34
N GLY A 45 -17.83 -24.49 64.82
CA GLY A 45 -17.85 -25.00 63.44
C GLY A 45 -17.97 -23.90 62.37
N TYR A 46 -18.62 -22.78 62.73
CA TYR A 46 -18.73 -21.61 61.85
C TYR A 46 -17.40 -20.84 61.78
N GLY A 47 -16.68 -20.72 62.90
CA GLY A 47 -15.34 -20.12 62.93
C GLY A 47 -14.35 -20.89 62.06
N ALA A 48 -14.27 -22.21 62.22
CA ALA A 48 -13.35 -23.03 61.44
C ALA A 48 -13.62 -23.00 59.91
N ALA A 49 -14.89 -22.88 59.49
CA ALA A 49 -15.24 -22.74 58.08
C ALA A 49 -14.87 -21.35 57.52
N LEU A 50 -15.00 -20.29 58.34
CA LEU A 50 -14.54 -18.95 57.96
C LEU A 50 -13.02 -18.87 57.87
N ASP A 51 -12.30 -19.48 58.81
CA ASP A 51 -10.82 -19.51 58.82
C ASP A 51 -10.26 -20.22 57.58
N GLN A 52 -10.99 -21.19 57.02
CA GLN A 52 -10.62 -21.88 55.78
C GLN A 52 -10.98 -21.07 54.52
N LEU A 53 -12.09 -20.32 54.54
CA LEU A 53 -12.55 -19.54 53.39
C LEU A 53 -11.79 -18.20 53.22
N GLU A 54 -11.37 -17.59 54.32
CA GLU A 54 -10.64 -16.32 54.32
C GLU A 54 -9.37 -16.30 53.45
N PRO A 55 -8.46 -17.30 53.50
CA PRO A 55 -7.29 -17.33 52.64
C PRO A 55 -7.64 -17.54 51.16
N GLU A 56 -8.67 -18.32 50.85
CA GLU A 56 -9.14 -18.52 49.47
C GLU A 56 -9.73 -17.23 48.89
N LEU A 57 -10.50 -16.47 49.69
CA LEU A 57 -11.02 -15.16 49.31
C LEU A 57 -9.90 -14.13 49.12
N HIS A 58 -8.87 -14.15 49.96
CA HIS A 58 -7.71 -13.29 49.78
C HIS A 58 -6.95 -13.61 48.50
N GLU A 59 -6.74 -14.89 48.19
CA GLU A 59 -6.02 -15.30 46.99
C GLU A 59 -6.82 -15.00 45.71
N THR A 60 -8.12 -15.25 45.72
CA THR A 60 -9.01 -14.88 44.60
C THR A 60 -9.04 -13.37 44.39
N THR A 61 -9.07 -12.56 45.45
CA THR A 61 -9.00 -11.10 45.36
C THR A 61 -7.67 -10.64 44.76
N ARG A 62 -6.53 -11.22 45.17
CA ARG A 62 -5.22 -10.89 44.57
C ARG A 62 -5.16 -11.24 43.08
N ARG A 63 -5.68 -12.41 42.70
CA ARG A 63 -5.73 -12.85 41.31
C ARG A 63 -6.62 -11.94 40.47
N LEU A 64 -7.78 -11.53 40.99
CA LEU A 64 -8.68 -10.59 40.34
C LEU A 64 -8.00 -9.22 40.13
N ASN A 65 -7.39 -8.65 41.17
CA ASN A 65 -6.65 -7.38 41.08
C ASN A 65 -5.46 -7.46 40.11
N SER A 66 -4.85 -8.63 39.96
CA SER A 66 -3.80 -8.86 38.95
C SER A 66 -4.39 -8.86 37.53
N ALA A 67 -5.49 -9.60 37.33
CA ALA A 67 -6.17 -9.67 36.05
C ALA A 67 -6.72 -8.31 35.60
N GLU A 68 -7.29 -7.51 36.51
CA GLU A 68 -7.75 -6.16 36.23
C GLU A 68 -6.62 -5.24 35.76
N ARG A 69 -5.44 -5.34 36.39
CA ARG A 69 -4.26 -4.57 35.96
C ARG A 69 -3.77 -4.99 34.58
N ILE A 70 -3.77 -6.29 34.29
CA ILE A 70 -3.42 -6.81 32.96
C ILE A 70 -4.43 -6.34 31.92
N LEU A 71 -5.73 -6.37 32.24
CA LEU A 71 -6.78 -5.90 31.35
C LEU A 71 -6.64 -4.40 31.05
N ALA A 72 -6.37 -3.59 32.07
CA ALA A 72 -6.14 -2.15 31.90
C ALA A 72 -4.91 -1.88 31.00
N ALA A 73 -3.82 -2.63 31.20
CA ALA A 73 -2.63 -2.54 30.34
C ALA A 73 -2.92 -2.95 28.89
N ALA A 74 -3.67 -4.04 28.69
CA ALA A 74 -4.06 -4.50 27.36
C ALA A 74 -4.99 -3.50 26.64
N GLN A 75 -5.89 -2.84 27.37
CA GLN A 75 -6.75 -1.78 26.82
C GLN A 75 -5.94 -0.56 26.39
N ALA A 76 -4.95 -0.16 27.19
CA ALA A 76 -4.06 0.94 26.83
C ALA A 76 -3.22 0.61 25.59
N GLU A 77 -2.66 -0.59 25.51
CA GLU A 77 -1.88 -1.06 24.37
C GLU A 77 -2.74 -1.15 23.10
N LEU A 78 -3.98 -1.64 23.22
CA LEU A 78 -4.92 -1.69 22.10
C LEU A 78 -5.20 -0.29 21.55
N GLY A 79 -5.39 0.70 22.42
CA GLY A 79 -5.55 2.10 22.02
C GLY A 79 -4.31 2.61 21.28
N HIS A 80 -3.11 2.32 21.81
CA HIS A 80 -1.86 2.70 21.17
C HIS A 80 -1.70 2.11 19.76
N VAL A 81 -1.97 0.81 19.59
CA VAL A 81 -1.92 0.13 18.30
C VAL A 81 -2.95 0.69 17.32
N GLN A 82 -4.16 1.01 17.79
CA GLN A 82 -5.19 1.64 16.95
C GLN A 82 -4.76 3.03 16.45
N ASP A 83 -4.15 3.83 17.33
CA ASP A 83 -3.60 5.13 16.96
C ASP A 83 -2.46 5.02 15.96
N GLN A 84 -1.51 4.11 16.19
CA GLN A 84 -0.40 3.86 15.29
C GLN A 84 -0.91 3.42 13.91
N ARG A 85 -1.83 2.45 13.86
CA ARG A 85 -2.44 1.99 12.61
C ARG A 85 -3.16 3.10 11.87
N THR A 86 -3.80 4.02 12.61
CA THR A 86 -4.47 5.19 12.01
C THR A 86 -3.46 6.15 11.39
N ARG A 87 -2.33 6.40 12.06
CA ARG A 87 -1.23 7.24 11.53
C ARG A 87 -0.60 6.62 10.29
N GLU A 88 -0.27 5.33 10.34
CA GLU A 88 0.31 4.59 9.20
C GLU A 88 -0.61 4.61 7.98
N ARG A 89 -1.93 4.44 8.19
CA ARG A 89 -2.92 4.55 7.10
C ARG A 89 -2.95 5.94 6.45
N ARG A 90 -2.84 7.01 7.25
CA ARG A 90 -2.79 8.38 6.71
C ARG A 90 -1.51 8.60 5.91
N GLN A 91 -0.36 8.21 6.45
CA GLN A 91 0.92 8.32 5.76
C GLN A 91 0.94 7.52 4.44
N ALA A 92 0.37 6.32 4.44
CA ALA A 92 0.25 5.51 3.23
C ALA A 92 -0.66 6.16 2.18
N ALA A 93 -1.77 6.79 2.61
CA ALA A 93 -2.65 7.52 1.71
C ALA A 93 -1.96 8.75 1.08
N GLU A 94 -1.24 9.54 1.90
CA GLU A 94 -0.46 10.69 1.43
C GLU A 94 0.64 10.27 0.44
N ALA A 95 1.37 9.19 0.74
CA ALA A 95 2.40 8.67 -0.16
C ALA A 95 1.83 8.15 -1.50
N LEU A 96 0.64 7.53 -1.47
CA LEU A 96 -0.06 7.09 -2.68
C LEU A 96 -0.53 8.26 -3.53
N GLU A 97 -1.03 9.33 -2.91
CA GLU A 97 -1.43 10.54 -3.62
C GLU A 97 -0.22 11.20 -4.30
N GLU A 98 0.91 11.33 -3.59
CA GLU A 98 2.14 11.89 -4.15
C GLU A 98 2.67 11.03 -5.32
N ALA A 99 2.65 9.71 -5.16
CA ALA A 99 3.07 8.78 -6.22
C ALA A 99 2.18 8.88 -7.47
N THR A 100 0.86 9.08 -7.28
CA THR A 100 -0.10 9.26 -8.37
C THR A 100 0.17 10.56 -9.14
N LEU A 101 0.37 11.67 -8.42
CA LEU A 101 0.72 12.96 -9.05
C LEU A 101 2.03 12.89 -9.84
N ARG A 102 3.05 12.22 -9.29
CA ARG A 102 4.33 12.00 -10.01
C ARG A 102 4.14 11.13 -11.25
N LEU A 103 3.30 10.11 -11.18
CA LEU A 103 3.00 9.26 -12.33
C LEU A 103 2.30 10.06 -13.44
N ASP A 104 1.30 10.87 -13.10
CA ASP A 104 0.59 11.70 -14.06
C ASP A 104 1.55 12.71 -14.74
N ALA A 105 2.44 13.34 -13.98
CA ALA A 105 3.46 14.23 -14.52
C ALA A 105 4.42 13.49 -15.48
N ALA A 106 4.87 12.29 -15.11
CA ALA A 106 5.73 11.46 -15.95
C ALA A 106 5.03 11.02 -17.25
N GLN A 107 3.74 10.66 -17.17
CA GLN A 107 2.93 10.33 -18.34
C GLN A 107 2.79 11.54 -19.28
N GLY A 108 2.53 12.73 -18.73
CA GLY A 108 2.48 13.97 -19.49
C GLY A 108 3.79 14.27 -20.23
N LEU A 109 4.94 14.13 -19.57
CA LEU A 109 6.25 14.29 -20.20
C LEU A 109 6.48 13.26 -21.31
N ASN A 110 6.10 12.00 -21.09
CA ASN A 110 6.26 10.94 -22.08
C ASN A 110 5.38 11.19 -23.33
N ALA A 111 4.15 11.67 -23.13
CA ALA A 111 3.28 12.09 -24.22
C ALA A 111 3.88 13.27 -25.00
N GLY A 112 4.47 14.24 -24.31
CA GLY A 112 5.21 15.35 -24.91
C GLY A 112 6.41 14.90 -25.75
N HIS A 113 7.27 14.03 -25.22
CA HIS A 113 8.38 13.44 -25.97
C HIS A 113 7.91 12.65 -27.20
N SER A 114 6.83 11.89 -27.06
CA SER A 114 6.24 11.14 -28.17
C SER A 114 5.72 12.07 -29.28
N ALA A 115 5.20 13.24 -28.93
CA ALA A 115 4.78 14.25 -29.91
C ALA A 115 5.99 14.90 -30.61
N LEU A 116 7.04 15.25 -29.84
CA LEU A 116 8.28 15.82 -30.39
C LEU A 116 8.99 14.85 -31.33
N LEU A 117 9.05 13.55 -31.01
CA LEU A 117 9.63 12.53 -31.88
C LEU A 117 8.85 12.40 -33.20
N ARG A 118 7.51 12.43 -33.14
CA ARG A 118 6.67 12.45 -34.35
C ARG A 118 6.94 13.68 -35.21
N GLN A 119 7.04 14.85 -34.60
CA GLN A 119 7.38 16.08 -35.31
C GLN A 119 8.78 16.02 -35.92
N ALA A 120 9.76 15.46 -35.21
CA ALA A 120 11.11 15.27 -35.72
C ALA A 120 11.12 14.32 -36.93
N CYS A 121 10.36 13.21 -36.89
CA CYS A 121 10.18 12.33 -38.05
C CYS A 121 9.61 13.08 -39.25
N THR A 122 8.51 13.84 -39.07
CA THR A 122 7.93 14.63 -40.17
C THR A 122 8.92 15.64 -40.75
N ASN A 123 9.71 16.29 -39.89
CA ASN A 123 10.75 17.23 -40.35
C ASN A 123 11.87 16.51 -41.12
N LEU A 124 12.27 15.32 -40.69
CA LEU A 124 13.25 14.50 -41.40
C LEU A 124 12.73 14.04 -42.76
N ASP A 125 11.45 13.62 -42.84
CA ASP A 125 10.81 13.25 -44.11
C ASP A 125 10.77 14.44 -45.08
N LEU A 126 10.45 15.64 -44.58
CA LEU A 126 10.48 16.87 -45.37
C LEU A 126 11.91 17.22 -45.83
N ALA A 127 12.89 17.08 -44.94
CA ALA A 127 14.30 17.30 -45.26
C ALA A 127 14.80 16.31 -46.34
N ALA A 128 14.39 15.04 -46.27
CA ALA A 128 14.70 14.05 -47.30
C ALA A 128 14.08 14.43 -48.66
N ALA A 129 12.80 14.78 -48.69
CA ALA A 129 12.12 15.19 -49.92
C ALA A 129 12.75 16.45 -50.56
N THR A 130 13.13 17.43 -49.74
CA THR A 130 13.81 18.64 -50.23
C THR A 130 15.21 18.34 -50.77
N TRP A 131 15.96 17.44 -50.13
CA TRP A 131 17.24 16.96 -50.63
C TRP A 131 17.12 16.26 -51.99
N ASP A 132 16.12 15.40 -52.16
CA ASP A 132 15.85 14.72 -53.43
C ASP A 132 15.52 15.72 -54.54
N ALA A 133 14.70 16.74 -54.24
CA ALA A 133 14.37 17.81 -55.18
C ALA A 133 15.61 18.65 -55.57
N MET A 134 16.48 18.99 -54.62
CA MET A 134 17.73 19.70 -54.90
C MET A 134 18.69 18.86 -55.76
N THR A 135 18.74 17.55 -55.50
CA THR A 135 19.58 16.64 -56.30
C THR A 135 19.06 16.50 -57.72
N ALA A 136 17.74 16.38 -57.91
CA ALA A 136 17.11 16.33 -59.22
C ALA A 136 17.32 17.62 -60.02
N THR A 137 17.15 18.78 -59.38
CA THR A 137 17.38 20.09 -60.03
C THR A 137 18.85 20.29 -60.42
N ARG A 138 19.80 19.84 -59.59
CA ARG A 138 21.23 19.84 -59.95
C ARG A 138 21.50 18.97 -61.18
N LYS A 139 21.03 17.72 -61.20
CA LYS A 139 21.16 16.82 -62.36
C LYS A 139 20.57 17.44 -63.63
N ALA A 140 19.43 18.11 -63.54
CA ALA A 140 18.81 18.79 -64.67
C ALA A 140 19.65 19.96 -65.20
N ARG A 141 20.29 20.73 -64.30
CA ARG A 141 21.21 21.81 -64.69
C ARG A 141 22.45 21.28 -65.40
N ASP A 142 23.05 20.22 -64.86
CA ASP A 142 24.24 19.59 -65.45
C ASP A 142 23.92 19.02 -66.84
N ALA A 143 22.77 18.36 -67.01
CA ALA A 143 22.31 17.86 -68.31
C ALA A 143 22.07 18.97 -69.34
N ARG A 144 21.54 20.13 -68.92
CA ARG A 144 21.38 21.30 -69.80
C ARG A 144 22.74 21.85 -70.24
N ALA A 145 23.69 21.97 -69.32
CA ALA A 145 25.04 22.44 -69.66
C ALA A 145 25.73 21.52 -70.67
N VAL A 146 25.62 20.18 -70.49
CA VAL A 146 26.14 19.20 -71.45
C VAL A 146 25.43 19.31 -72.80
N ALA A 147 24.10 19.45 -72.82
CA ALA A 147 23.35 19.62 -74.06
C ALA A 147 23.74 20.91 -74.80
N GLU A 148 24.07 21.98 -74.07
CA GLU A 148 24.52 23.25 -74.62
C GLU A 148 25.92 23.13 -75.22
N GLN A 149 26.86 22.50 -74.51
CA GLN A 149 28.19 22.16 -75.03
C GLN A 149 28.11 21.30 -76.29
N LEU A 150 27.22 20.31 -76.33
CA LEU A 150 27.02 19.46 -77.51
C LEU A 150 26.44 20.25 -78.70
N ARG A 151 25.53 21.20 -78.46
CA ARG A 151 25.01 22.08 -79.52
C ARG A 151 26.09 23.02 -80.06
N GLU A 152 26.89 23.61 -79.19
CA GLU A 152 28.03 24.45 -79.60
C GLU A 152 29.03 23.65 -80.44
N LEU A 153 29.38 22.44 -80.00
CA LEU A 153 30.29 21.55 -80.73
C LEU A 153 29.71 21.13 -82.09
N ALA A 154 28.42 20.83 -82.16
CA ALA A 154 27.74 20.56 -83.44
C ALA A 154 27.71 21.78 -84.36
N ALA A 155 27.54 22.99 -83.82
CA ALA A 155 27.56 24.23 -84.62
C ALA A 155 28.95 24.54 -85.20
N VAL A 156 30.03 24.20 -84.47
CA VAL A 156 31.42 24.34 -84.96
C VAL A 156 31.76 23.32 -86.05
N LEU A 157 31.23 22.09 -85.95
CA LEU A 157 31.45 21.02 -86.94
C LEU A 157 30.54 21.14 -88.19
N GLY A 158 29.42 21.84 -88.09
CA GLY A 158 28.47 22.09 -89.18
C GLY A 158 29.07 22.69 -90.47
N PRO A 159 29.90 23.76 -90.41
CA PRO A 159 30.52 24.34 -91.60
C PRO A 159 31.57 23.42 -92.26
N GLU A 160 32.31 22.60 -91.50
CA GLU A 160 33.29 21.67 -92.10
C GLU A 160 32.63 20.49 -92.83
N GLN A 161 31.43 20.06 -92.42
CA GLN A 161 30.69 19.02 -93.14
C GLN A 161 29.99 19.51 -94.42
N GLN A 162 29.69 20.80 -94.53
CA GLN A 162 29.13 21.39 -95.76
C GLN A 162 30.19 21.56 -96.86
N GLU A 163 31.46 21.75 -96.53
CA GLU A 163 32.56 21.80 -97.52
C GLU A 163 32.99 20.42 -98.03
N VAL A 164 32.79 19.34 -97.26
CA VAL A 164 33.12 17.96 -97.68
C VAL A 164 31.99 17.32 -98.51
N ALA A 165 30.79 17.91 -98.51
CA ALA A 165 29.61 17.42 -99.24
C ALA A 165 29.26 18.21 -100.51
N ALA A 166 30.05 19.24 -100.87
CA ALA A 166 29.93 20.02 -102.11
C ALA A 166 31.01 19.60 -103.12
#